data_AF-A0A4Q1A8M2-F1
#
_entry.id   AF-A0A4Q1A8M2-F1
#
_cell.length_a   1.000
_cell.length_b   1.000
_cell.length_c   1.000
_cell.angle_alpha   90.00
_cell.angle_beta   90.00
_cell.angle_gamma   90.00
#
_symmetry.space_group_name_H-M   'P 1'
#
loop_
_entity.id
_entity.type
_entity.pdbx_description
1 polymer ?
#
loop_
_entity_poly.entity_id
_entity_poly.type
_entity_poly.pdbx_seq_one_letter_code
_entity_poly.pdbx_strand_id
1 'polypeptide(L)'
;MANFNNKIYKRTVALNVNNKEQKNDFISKKESKSVLKLVSEKNINENEDFMEKGFTKYQNEIYERGLNLITKEQLDKPFLSACSYRTLSLLTYCRDKNLFDKINNFTDEEYLEFLKDKNSEIINSKSFNDSGDFKRFPLIVIAGGKQNHKYLQQDILEKILQVSKCVCSYYEPFAGGLGSVYNSLPILLENGIEDIYISDINPSIINTYRQVQRNHKSVQRELAKIELDFFREYGKLHASNKEELKAFFQKKLKELNELEKKKRMNAKRAALFLYLMNICQGGMNNYDMETKTNKFNSSFDGIKHKKIAFIINKVEIYHQIFKLAKFQFRVKRYQTVLKNIKNDNTAFVLLDPEYVEYGEEVIKSCKHTYTSEGKGFNHLEVLRLLNRGKNPFIYYNNQHKVIEEFSLKNGFKYHKEDVEYTNGNKPKPSVEILMYSSRKTISNTLSMGIRLEENVELVA
;
A
#
# COMPACT_ATOMS: atom_id res chain seq x y z
N MET A 1 -22.03 -8.77 -27.73
CA MET A 1 -22.54 -10.07 -27.23
C MET A 1 -22.60 -10.03 -25.70
N ALA A 2 -23.77 -10.35 -25.15
CA ALA A 2 -24.13 -10.66 -23.75
C ALA A 2 -23.93 -9.59 -22.66
N ASN A 3 -25.07 -9.04 -22.22
CA ASN A 3 -25.33 -8.32 -20.97
C ASN A 3 -24.60 -8.93 -19.75
N PHE A 4 -23.60 -8.23 -19.21
CA PHE A 4 -23.04 -8.54 -17.89
C PHE A 4 -23.64 -7.60 -16.85
N ASN A 5 -24.71 -8.08 -16.22
CA ASN A 5 -25.18 -7.54 -14.95
C ASN A 5 -24.03 -7.53 -13.94
N ASN A 6 -23.72 -6.33 -13.43
CA ASN A 6 -22.78 -6.08 -12.35
C ASN A 6 -23.25 -6.75 -11.04
N LYS A 7 -23.06 -8.07 -10.92
CA LYS A 7 -22.87 -8.69 -9.61
C LYS A 7 -21.45 -8.38 -9.18
N ILE A 8 -21.32 -7.26 -8.48
CA ILE A 8 -20.13 -6.96 -7.68
C ILE A 8 -19.97 -8.12 -6.70
N TYR A 9 -19.12 -9.10 -7.04
CA TYR A 9 -18.57 -10.01 -6.04
C TYR A 9 -17.65 -9.16 -5.16
N LYS A 10 -18.27 -8.51 -4.16
CA LYS A 10 -17.61 -8.00 -2.98
C LYS A 10 -16.98 -9.21 -2.28
N ARG A 11 -15.77 -9.60 -2.68
CA ARG A 11 -14.84 -10.16 -1.70
C ARG A 11 -14.34 -8.99 -0.86
N THR A 12 -15.22 -8.54 0.03
CA THR A 12 -14.84 -7.76 1.20
C THR A 12 -13.95 -8.68 2.01
N VAL A 13 -12.72 -8.27 2.30
CA VAL A 13 -12.13 -8.71 3.57
C VAL A 13 -12.88 -7.87 4.59
N ALA A 14 -14.04 -8.36 5.01
CA ALA A 14 -14.78 -7.80 6.11
C ALA A 14 -14.08 -8.27 7.38
N LEU A 15 -13.61 -7.33 8.21
CA LEU A 15 -13.47 -7.63 9.62
C LEU A 15 -14.87 -7.45 10.18
N ASN A 16 -15.49 -8.53 10.64
CA ASN A 16 -16.64 -8.40 11.53
C ASN A 16 -16.07 -8.05 12.90
N VAL A 17 -16.03 -6.76 13.21
CA VAL A 17 -15.75 -6.28 14.57
C VAL A 17 -16.99 -6.60 15.40
N ASN A 18 -16.93 -7.66 16.21
CA ASN A 18 -17.95 -7.93 17.20
C ASN A 18 -17.78 -6.92 18.34
N ASN A 19 -18.50 -5.80 18.27
CA ASN A 19 -18.62 -4.87 19.39
C ASN A 19 -19.37 -5.55 20.55
N LYS A 20 -18.63 -6.20 21.45
CA LYS A 20 -19.11 -6.50 22.80
C LYS A 20 -18.49 -5.52 23.79
N GLU A 21 -19.30 -4.52 24.12
CA GLU A 21 -19.33 -3.72 25.35
C GLU A 21 -18.06 -3.68 26.22
N GLN A 22 -17.23 -2.66 25.99
CA GLN A 22 -16.72 -1.82 27.07
C GLN A 22 -16.91 -0.36 26.67
N LYS A 23 -17.95 0.26 27.24
CA LYS A 23 -18.12 1.72 27.25
C LYS A 23 -16.97 2.30 28.07
N ASN A 24 -16.02 2.96 27.41
CA ASN A 24 -15.14 3.95 28.03
C ASN A 24 -15.04 5.16 27.09
N ASP A 25 -15.64 6.25 27.55
CA ASP A 25 -15.41 7.67 27.28
C ASP A 25 -15.06 8.17 25.86
N PHE A 26 -16.05 8.85 25.28
CA PHE A 26 -15.98 10.02 24.40
C PHE A 26 -14.86 10.07 23.34
N ILE A 27 -15.14 9.52 22.16
CA ILE A 27 -14.50 9.94 20.90
C ILE A 27 -15.26 11.19 20.40
N SER A 28 -14.72 12.39 20.61
CA SER A 28 -15.18 13.55 19.85
C SER A 28 -14.72 13.37 18.40
N LYS A 29 -15.61 12.92 17.52
CA LYS A 29 -15.34 12.68 16.10
C LYS A 29 -15.14 14.00 15.34
N LYS A 30 -13.98 14.63 15.46
CA LYS A 30 -13.51 15.52 14.40
C LYS A 30 -12.96 14.62 13.30
N GLU A 31 -13.78 14.31 12.29
CA GLU A 31 -13.34 13.41 11.22
C GLU A 31 -12.31 14.13 10.35
N SER A 32 -11.05 13.71 10.42
CA SER A 32 -9.97 14.22 9.55
C SER A 32 -10.32 14.00 8.07
N LYS A 33 -9.82 14.88 7.20
CA LYS A 33 -10.06 14.73 5.76
C LYS A 33 -9.49 13.39 5.27
N SER A 34 -10.19 12.72 4.35
CA SER A 34 -9.62 11.54 3.71
C SER A 34 -8.47 11.92 2.77
N VAL A 35 -7.55 10.99 2.51
CA VAL A 35 -6.39 11.26 1.64
C VAL A 35 -6.85 11.57 0.22
N LEU A 36 -7.86 10.89 -0.31
CA LEU A 36 -8.40 11.22 -1.64
C LEU A 36 -9.07 12.60 -1.68
N LYS A 37 -9.67 13.05 -0.57
CA LYS A 37 -10.20 14.41 -0.46
C LYS A 37 -9.07 15.43 -0.52
N LEU A 38 -7.97 15.22 0.22
CA LEU A 38 -6.78 16.07 0.16
C LEU A 38 -6.18 16.14 -1.25
N VAL A 39 -6.10 15.02 -1.96
CA VAL A 39 -5.66 14.98 -3.37
C VAL A 39 -6.61 15.78 -4.26
N SER A 40 -7.91 15.62 -4.09
CA SER A 40 -8.91 16.28 -4.93
C SER A 40 -8.91 17.80 -4.71
N GLU A 41 -8.78 18.26 -3.46
CA GLU A 41 -8.69 19.68 -3.11
C GLU A 41 -7.41 20.34 -3.63
N LYS A 42 -6.29 19.60 -3.69
CA LYS A 42 -5.03 20.11 -4.25
C LYS A 42 -5.05 20.24 -5.78
N ASN A 43 -5.89 19.44 -6.45
CA ASN A 43 -5.97 19.37 -7.91
C ASN A 43 -7.30 19.93 -8.44
N ILE A 44 -7.93 20.87 -7.72
CA ILE A 44 -9.18 21.49 -8.21
C ILE A 44 -8.86 22.21 -9.52
N ASN A 45 -9.51 21.75 -10.58
CA ASN A 45 -9.67 22.51 -11.81
C ASN A 45 -11.05 23.16 -11.76
N GLU A 46 -11.12 24.49 -11.78
CA GLU A 46 -12.35 25.27 -11.65
C GLU A 46 -13.39 24.96 -12.76
N ASN A 47 -12.96 24.28 -13.84
CA ASN A 47 -13.75 24.00 -15.04
C ASN A 47 -14.21 22.53 -15.20
N GLU A 48 -14.05 21.67 -14.20
CA GLU A 48 -14.50 20.27 -14.28
C GLU A 48 -16.00 20.12 -13.90
N ASP A 49 -16.84 19.69 -14.86
CA ASP A 49 -18.20 19.21 -14.58
C ASP A 49 -18.16 17.71 -14.24
N PHE A 50 -18.43 17.37 -12.98
CA PHE A 50 -18.32 15.99 -12.48
C PHE A 50 -19.66 15.26 -12.56
N MET A 51 -19.69 14.16 -13.32
CA MET A 51 -20.91 13.35 -13.45
C MET A 51 -21.14 12.46 -12.22
N GLU A 52 -22.30 12.63 -11.59
CA GLU A 52 -22.73 11.77 -10.49
C GLU A 52 -23.30 10.42 -10.95
N LYS A 53 -23.94 10.36 -12.12
CA LYS A 53 -24.64 9.19 -12.67
C LYS A 53 -24.45 9.08 -14.19
N GLY A 54 -24.71 7.91 -14.76
CA GLY A 54 -24.69 7.69 -16.21
C GLY A 54 -23.29 7.58 -16.86
N PHE A 55 -22.21 7.89 -16.13
CA PHE A 55 -20.83 7.88 -16.62
C PHE A 55 -20.37 6.53 -17.18
N THR A 56 -20.92 5.40 -16.71
CA THR A 56 -20.56 4.05 -17.19
C THR A 56 -20.80 3.88 -18.69
N LYS A 57 -21.85 4.49 -19.24
CA LYS A 57 -22.15 4.41 -20.67
C LYS A 57 -21.03 5.07 -21.49
N TYR A 58 -20.69 6.31 -21.14
CA TYR A 58 -19.59 7.07 -21.77
C TYR A 58 -18.25 6.34 -21.65
N GLN A 59 -17.92 5.85 -20.45
CA GLN A 59 -16.68 5.10 -20.21
C GLN A 59 -16.56 3.86 -21.11
N ASN A 60 -17.65 3.12 -21.33
CA ASN A 60 -17.65 1.95 -22.20
C ASN A 60 -17.53 2.34 -23.67
N GLU A 61 -18.29 3.34 -24.13
CA GLU A 61 -18.30 3.77 -25.53
C GLU A 61 -16.91 4.27 -25.99
N ILE A 62 -16.27 5.14 -25.20
CA ILE A 62 -14.91 5.63 -25.51
C ILE A 62 -13.85 4.53 -25.38
N TYR A 63 -14.04 3.56 -24.47
CA TYR A 63 -13.13 2.45 -24.27
C TYR A 63 -13.13 1.53 -25.48
N GLU A 64 -14.30 1.11 -25.94
CA GLU A 64 -14.47 0.26 -27.12
C GLU A 64 -13.94 0.96 -28.38
N ARG A 65 -14.32 2.24 -28.59
CA ARG A 65 -13.80 3.04 -29.71
C ARG A 65 -12.26 3.13 -29.68
N GLY A 66 -11.70 3.48 -28.52
CA GLY A 66 -10.25 3.65 -28.37
C GLY A 66 -9.48 2.34 -28.52
N LEU A 67 -10.00 1.24 -27.97
CA LEU A 67 -9.38 -0.08 -28.09
C LEU A 67 -9.36 -0.56 -29.55
N ASN A 68 -10.43 -0.33 -30.30
CA ASN A 68 -10.49 -0.66 -31.73
C ASN A 68 -9.45 0.13 -32.53
N LEU A 69 -9.31 1.42 -32.29
CA LEU A 69 -8.29 2.25 -32.97
C LEU A 69 -6.86 1.81 -32.61
N ILE A 70 -6.59 1.55 -31.33
CA ILE A 70 -5.26 1.10 -30.88
C ILE A 70 -4.89 -0.24 -31.53
N THR A 71 -5.80 -1.21 -31.51
CA THR A 71 -5.54 -2.55 -32.04
C THR A 71 -5.37 -2.55 -33.57
N LYS A 72 -6.16 -1.73 -34.28
CA LYS A 72 -6.08 -1.62 -35.75
C LYS A 72 -4.86 -0.84 -36.25
N GLU A 73 -4.48 0.25 -35.58
CA GLU A 73 -3.55 1.24 -36.16
C GLU A 73 -2.19 1.35 -35.45
N GLN A 74 -2.09 0.84 -34.23
CA GLN A 74 -0.93 1.09 -33.36
C GLN A 74 -0.31 -0.15 -32.73
N LEU A 75 -0.92 -1.33 -32.82
CA LEU A 75 -0.46 -2.51 -32.11
C LEU A 75 1.01 -2.87 -32.39
N ASP A 76 1.45 -2.65 -33.63
CA ASP A 76 2.82 -2.86 -34.14
C ASP A 76 3.79 -1.71 -33.82
N LYS A 77 3.33 -0.67 -33.11
CA LYS A 77 4.12 0.48 -32.67
C LYS A 77 4.18 0.49 -31.13
N PRO A 78 5.04 -0.34 -30.49
CA PRO A 78 4.92 -0.67 -29.07
C PRO A 78 4.89 0.53 -28.13
N PHE A 79 5.67 1.57 -28.46
CA PHE A 79 5.68 2.80 -27.67
C PHE A 79 4.36 3.56 -27.78
N LEU A 80 3.86 3.79 -29.01
CA LEU A 80 2.62 4.53 -29.23
C LEU A 80 1.41 3.78 -28.69
N SER A 81 1.31 2.46 -28.95
CA SER A 81 0.23 1.64 -28.38
C SER A 81 0.20 1.72 -26.85
N ALA A 82 1.37 1.75 -26.20
CA ALA A 82 1.44 1.85 -24.74
C ALA A 82 1.06 3.24 -24.22
N CYS A 83 1.38 4.31 -24.94
CA CYS A 83 0.91 5.65 -24.62
C CYS A 83 -0.61 5.73 -24.72
N SER A 84 -1.16 5.29 -25.85
CA SER A 84 -2.61 5.30 -26.11
C SER A 84 -3.38 4.45 -25.13
N TYR A 85 -2.91 3.23 -24.87
CA TYR A 85 -3.58 2.32 -23.94
C TYR A 85 -3.50 2.79 -22.48
N ARG A 86 -2.41 3.48 -22.09
CA ARG A 86 -2.35 4.19 -20.80
C ARG A 86 -3.46 5.24 -20.71
N THR A 87 -3.57 6.12 -21.70
CA THR A 87 -4.56 7.22 -21.67
C THR A 87 -5.98 6.65 -21.67
N LEU A 88 -6.24 5.63 -22.49
CA LEU A 88 -7.49 4.88 -22.51
C LEU A 88 -7.82 4.28 -21.13
N SER A 89 -6.82 3.68 -20.47
CA SER A 89 -6.98 3.13 -19.12
C SER A 89 -7.36 4.20 -18.09
N LEU A 90 -6.82 5.42 -18.19
CA LEU A 90 -7.24 6.52 -17.33
C LEU A 90 -8.69 6.93 -17.62
N LEU A 91 -9.10 6.99 -18.89
CA LEU A 91 -10.48 7.33 -19.27
C LEU A 91 -11.53 6.37 -18.70
N THR A 92 -11.22 5.08 -18.51
CA THR A 92 -12.16 4.09 -17.94
C THR A 92 -12.65 4.40 -16.52
N TYR A 93 -11.97 5.32 -15.81
CA TYR A 93 -12.36 5.79 -14.48
C TYR A 93 -12.71 7.29 -14.47
N CYS A 94 -12.70 7.95 -15.63
CA CYS A 94 -13.01 9.37 -15.76
C CYS A 94 -14.49 9.64 -15.54
N ARG A 95 -14.80 10.76 -14.89
CA ARG A 95 -16.16 11.28 -14.67
C ARG A 95 -16.30 12.74 -15.05
N ASP A 96 -15.31 13.29 -15.74
CA ASP A 96 -15.34 14.64 -16.29
C ASP A 96 -16.21 14.64 -17.55
N LYS A 97 -17.37 15.30 -17.44
CA LYS A 97 -18.33 15.40 -18.54
C LYS A 97 -17.77 16.24 -19.70
N ASN A 98 -17.11 17.35 -19.39
CA ASN A 98 -16.56 18.26 -20.38
C ASN A 98 -15.50 17.54 -21.23
N LEU A 99 -14.69 16.68 -20.60
CA LEU A 99 -13.75 15.84 -21.32
C LEU A 99 -14.45 14.83 -22.25
N PHE A 100 -15.53 14.19 -21.81
CA PHE A 100 -16.26 13.27 -22.68
C PHE A 100 -16.99 13.97 -23.82
N ASP A 101 -17.63 15.10 -23.56
CA ASP A 101 -18.28 15.91 -24.61
C ASP A 101 -17.26 16.35 -25.66
N LYS A 102 -16.04 16.70 -25.23
CA LYS A 102 -14.91 16.98 -26.13
C LYS A 102 -14.52 15.75 -26.96
N ILE A 103 -14.32 14.59 -26.33
CA ILE A 103 -13.91 13.34 -27.01
C ILE A 103 -14.98 12.86 -28.00
N ASN A 104 -16.26 13.02 -27.67
CA ASN A 104 -17.37 12.62 -28.55
C ASN A 104 -17.39 13.43 -29.85
N ASN A 105 -16.89 14.66 -29.83
CA ASN A 105 -16.78 15.51 -31.02
C ASN A 105 -15.51 15.25 -31.85
N PHE A 106 -14.57 14.44 -31.35
CA PHE A 106 -13.37 14.08 -32.12
C PHE A 106 -13.70 13.11 -33.26
N THR A 107 -13.07 13.34 -34.40
CA THR A 107 -12.82 12.31 -35.43
C THR A 107 -11.94 11.19 -34.85
N ASP A 108 -11.87 10.04 -35.53
CA ASP A 108 -11.02 8.92 -35.08
C ASP A 108 -9.53 9.31 -35.05
N GLU A 109 -9.08 10.13 -36.00
CA GLU A 109 -7.70 10.64 -36.04
C GLU A 109 -7.40 11.56 -34.85
N GLU A 110 -8.30 12.50 -34.54
CA GLU A 110 -8.16 13.40 -33.39
C GLU A 110 -8.20 12.64 -32.06
N TYR A 111 -9.09 11.65 -31.92
CA TYR A 111 -9.16 10.84 -30.72
C TYR A 111 -7.90 9.99 -30.54
N LEU A 112 -7.40 9.40 -31.63
CA LEU A 112 -6.16 8.64 -31.58
C LEU A 112 -4.96 9.52 -31.26
N GLU A 113 -4.90 10.76 -31.76
CA GLU A 113 -3.86 11.72 -31.39
C GLU A 113 -3.95 12.13 -29.92
N PHE A 114 -5.15 12.37 -29.40
CA PHE A 114 -5.38 12.60 -27.98
C PHE A 114 -4.87 11.42 -27.13
N LEU A 115 -5.16 10.18 -27.53
CA LEU A 115 -4.73 9.00 -26.78
C LEU A 115 -3.19 8.88 -26.74
N LYS A 116 -2.49 9.17 -27.84
CA LYS A 116 -1.02 9.06 -27.93
C LYS A 116 -0.27 10.02 -27.00
N ASP A 117 -0.93 11.06 -26.50
CA ASP A 117 -0.28 12.07 -25.69
C ASP A 117 0.35 11.44 -24.42
N LYS A 118 1.68 11.44 -24.41
CA LYS A 118 2.49 10.91 -23.31
C LYS A 118 2.38 11.76 -22.04
N ASN A 119 1.87 12.99 -22.16
CA ASN A 119 1.78 13.96 -21.10
C ASN A 119 0.39 14.09 -20.49
N SER A 120 -0.65 13.48 -21.06
CA SER A 120 -2.02 13.62 -20.56
C SER A 120 -2.13 13.39 -19.05
N GLU A 121 -2.83 14.30 -18.38
CA GLU A 121 -3.03 14.32 -16.93
C GLU A 121 -4.52 14.17 -16.64
N ILE A 122 -4.95 12.93 -16.38
CA ILE A 122 -6.34 12.60 -16.03
C ILE A 122 -6.31 12.04 -14.61
N ILE A 123 -6.78 12.82 -13.63
CA ILE A 123 -6.70 12.48 -12.21
C ILE A 123 -8.08 12.08 -11.69
N ASN A 124 -8.31 10.78 -11.53
CA ASN A 124 -9.62 10.24 -11.18
C ASN A 124 -9.86 10.11 -9.67
N SER A 125 -9.28 10.97 -8.82
CA SER A 125 -9.41 10.85 -7.35
C SER A 125 -10.87 10.90 -6.89
N LYS A 126 -11.70 11.74 -7.52
CA LYS A 126 -13.15 11.88 -7.25
C LYS A 126 -13.96 10.62 -7.62
N SER A 127 -13.42 9.74 -8.45
CA SER A 127 -14.06 8.47 -8.83
C SER A 127 -13.91 7.37 -7.76
N PHE A 128 -13.08 7.60 -6.74
CA PHE A 128 -12.82 6.68 -5.65
C PHE A 128 -13.18 7.29 -4.29
N ASN A 129 -13.28 6.45 -3.26
CA ASN A 129 -13.55 6.89 -1.91
C ASN A 129 -12.83 6.01 -0.89
N ASP A 130 -12.33 6.65 0.16
CA ASP A 130 -11.52 6.09 1.26
C ASP A 130 -12.02 6.60 2.63
N SER A 131 -13.30 6.97 2.68
CA SER A 131 -14.01 7.37 3.91
C SER A 131 -14.42 6.14 4.72
N GLY A 132 -13.65 5.83 5.76
CA GLY A 132 -13.90 4.76 6.73
C GLY A 132 -12.88 3.62 6.68
N ASP A 133 -12.87 2.78 7.71
CA ASP A 133 -11.88 1.71 7.90
C ASP A 133 -11.92 0.64 6.79
N PHE A 134 -13.11 0.28 6.32
CA PHE A 134 -13.26 -0.84 5.39
C PHE A 134 -13.01 -0.46 3.92
N LYS A 135 -12.74 0.81 3.63
CA LYS A 135 -12.53 1.30 2.27
C LYS A 135 -11.06 1.31 1.93
N ARG A 136 -10.65 0.31 1.17
CA ARG A 136 -9.25 0.08 0.82
C ARG A 136 -8.89 0.81 -0.46
N PHE A 137 -7.93 1.72 -0.37
CA PHE A 137 -7.27 2.29 -1.54
C PHE A 137 -5.74 2.09 -1.56
N PRO A 138 -5.19 0.89 -1.25
CA PRO A 138 -3.75 0.67 -1.30
C PRO A 138 -3.20 0.63 -2.72
N LEU A 139 -2.01 1.17 -2.94
CA LEU A 139 -1.25 0.98 -4.18
C LEU A 139 -0.87 -0.49 -4.36
N ILE A 140 -0.36 -1.11 -3.28
CA ILE A 140 0.09 -2.49 -3.23
C ILE A 140 -0.75 -3.23 -2.19
N VAL A 141 -1.44 -4.29 -2.60
CA VAL A 141 -2.15 -5.17 -1.66
C VAL A 141 -1.15 -6.20 -1.16
N ILE A 142 -0.84 -6.17 0.14
CA ILE A 142 0.07 -7.10 0.81
C ILE A 142 -0.57 -7.56 2.12
N ALA A 143 -0.18 -8.75 2.59
CA ALA A 143 -0.52 -9.21 3.93
C ALA A 143 -0.07 -8.18 4.99
N GLY A 144 -0.89 -7.98 6.02
CA GLY A 144 -0.62 -7.00 7.08
C GLY A 144 -1.02 -5.55 6.77
N GLY A 145 -1.65 -5.27 5.61
CA GLY A 145 -2.11 -3.91 5.29
C GLY A 145 -3.04 -3.30 6.35
N LYS A 146 -2.70 -2.09 6.82
CA LYS A 146 -3.37 -1.41 7.95
C LYS A 146 -4.59 -0.57 7.59
N GLN A 147 -5.19 -0.75 6.42
CA GLN A 147 -6.31 0.12 5.98
C GLN A 147 -7.51 0.08 6.94
N ASN A 148 -7.76 -1.07 7.59
CA ASN A 148 -8.90 -1.21 8.51
C ASN A 148 -8.63 -0.69 9.93
N HIS A 149 -7.46 -0.11 10.19
CA HIS A 149 -7.13 0.49 11.50
C HIS A 149 -7.18 2.02 11.45
N LYS A 150 -7.83 2.60 10.43
CA LYS A 150 -7.74 4.04 10.14
C LYS A 150 -8.16 4.88 11.34
N TYR A 151 -9.37 4.73 11.86
CA TYR A 151 -9.84 5.60 12.94
C TYR A 151 -9.05 5.41 14.24
N LEU A 152 -8.79 4.16 14.65
CA LEU A 152 -8.00 3.87 15.85
C LEU A 152 -6.58 4.43 15.75
N GLN A 153 -5.91 4.24 14.61
CA GLN A 153 -4.57 4.75 14.38
C GLN A 153 -4.54 6.28 14.39
N GLN A 154 -5.53 6.92 13.75
CA GLN A 154 -5.65 8.38 13.72
C GLN A 154 -5.87 8.96 15.13
N ASP A 155 -6.77 8.38 15.92
CA ASP A 155 -7.02 8.78 17.31
C ASP A 155 -5.76 8.68 18.18
N ILE A 156 -5.05 7.54 18.11
CA ILE A 156 -3.80 7.36 18.85
C ILE A 156 -2.74 8.37 18.39
N LEU A 157 -2.58 8.57 17.08
CA LEU A 157 -1.60 9.51 16.53
C LEU A 157 -1.91 10.95 16.95
N GLU A 158 -3.17 11.38 16.87
CA GLU A 158 -3.60 12.70 17.35
C GLU A 158 -3.23 12.92 18.82
N LYS A 159 -3.55 11.96 19.70
CA LYS A 159 -3.21 12.02 21.13
C LYS A 159 -1.71 12.11 21.37
N ILE A 160 -0.90 11.38 20.60
CA ILE A 160 0.57 11.43 20.69
C ILE A 160 1.06 12.82 20.28
N LEU A 161 0.61 13.36 19.14
CA LEU A 161 1.05 14.66 18.61
C LEU A 161 0.53 15.86 19.41
N GLN A 162 -0.56 15.70 20.16
CA GLN A 162 -1.01 16.70 21.13
C GLN A 162 0.01 16.90 22.27
N VAL A 163 0.67 15.83 22.71
CA VAL A 163 1.66 15.89 23.80
C VAL A 163 3.09 16.09 23.26
N SER A 164 3.39 15.54 22.09
CA SER A 164 4.73 15.54 21.48
C SER A 164 4.89 16.67 20.45
N LYS A 165 4.69 17.92 20.87
CA LYS A 165 4.69 19.09 19.95
C LYS A 165 6.01 19.34 19.20
N CYS A 166 7.12 18.72 19.63
CA CYS A 166 8.42 18.82 18.95
C CYS A 166 8.57 17.87 17.75
N VAL A 167 7.60 17.00 17.48
CA VAL A 167 7.64 16.09 16.32
C VAL A 167 7.49 16.90 15.04
N CYS A 168 8.45 16.78 14.12
CA CYS A 168 8.39 17.38 12.79
C CYS A 168 8.62 16.37 11.66
N SER A 169 8.91 15.11 11.98
CA SER A 169 9.16 14.07 10.98
C SER A 169 8.53 12.72 11.34
N TYR A 170 8.11 11.99 10.32
CA TYR A 170 7.51 10.65 10.43
C TYR A 170 8.45 9.60 9.84
N TYR A 171 8.69 8.51 10.58
CA TYR A 171 9.48 7.38 10.13
C TYR A 171 8.68 6.09 10.16
N GLU A 172 8.73 5.35 9.05
CA GLU A 172 8.17 4.00 8.96
C GLU A 172 9.19 3.03 8.37
N PRO A 173 9.83 2.20 9.21
CA PRO A 173 10.89 1.29 8.78
C PRO A 173 10.40 0.02 8.05
N PHE A 174 9.08 -0.19 7.99
CA PHE A 174 8.41 -1.34 7.38
C PHE A 174 7.32 -0.85 6.43
N ALA A 175 7.72 -0.37 5.25
CA ALA A 175 6.80 0.30 4.33
C ALA A 175 5.58 -0.55 3.94
N GLY A 176 5.80 -1.85 3.69
CA GLY A 176 4.75 -2.77 3.27
C GLY A 176 3.93 -2.18 2.11
N GLY A 177 2.60 -2.13 2.28
CA GLY A 177 1.64 -1.54 1.33
C GLY A 177 1.27 -0.07 1.58
N LEU A 178 1.96 0.63 2.49
CA LEU A 178 1.68 2.01 2.94
C LEU A 178 0.31 2.21 3.62
N GLY A 179 -0.32 1.17 4.17
CA GLY A 179 -1.64 1.32 4.80
C GLY A 179 -1.62 2.26 6.00
N SER A 180 -0.64 2.07 6.87
CA SER A 180 -0.33 2.91 8.04
C SER A 180 0.02 4.34 7.64
N VAL A 181 0.95 4.54 6.70
CA VAL A 181 1.26 5.87 6.14
C VAL A 181 0.00 6.57 5.63
N TYR A 182 -0.84 5.85 4.88
CA TYR A 182 -2.07 6.39 4.30
C TYR A 182 -3.04 6.85 5.39
N ASN A 183 -3.19 6.08 6.47
CA ASN A 183 -4.03 6.46 7.62
C ASN A 183 -3.45 7.67 8.37
N SER A 184 -2.14 7.72 8.56
CA SER A 184 -1.45 8.80 9.28
C SER A 184 -1.47 10.13 8.53
N LEU A 185 -1.43 10.10 7.19
CA LEU A 185 -1.15 11.27 6.36
C LEU A 185 -2.04 12.50 6.66
N PRO A 186 -3.37 12.39 6.79
CA PRO A 186 -4.20 13.54 7.14
C PRO A 186 -3.80 14.20 8.46
N ILE A 187 -3.56 13.39 9.49
CA ILE A 187 -3.19 13.85 10.83
C ILE A 187 -1.79 14.49 10.82
N LEU A 188 -0.85 13.90 10.09
CA LEU A 188 0.50 14.45 9.95
C LEU A 188 0.45 15.84 9.31
N LEU A 189 -0.28 15.99 8.21
CA LEU A 189 -0.39 17.26 7.48
C LEU A 189 -1.12 18.34 8.29
N GLU A 190 -2.19 17.98 9.01
CA GLU A 190 -2.89 18.90 9.92
C GLU A 190 -1.99 19.42 11.06
N ASN A 191 -0.93 18.67 11.40
CA ASN A 191 0.06 19.06 12.40
C ASN A 191 1.37 19.60 11.79
N GLY A 192 1.40 19.90 10.48
CA GLY A 192 2.58 20.48 9.80
C GLY A 192 3.76 19.51 9.62
N ILE A 193 3.55 18.20 9.77
CA ILE A 193 4.58 17.17 9.61
C ILE A 193 4.61 16.75 8.14
N GLU A 194 5.53 17.32 7.38
CA GLU A 194 5.68 17.04 5.94
C GLU A 194 6.86 16.12 5.61
N ASP A 195 7.84 15.98 6.51
CA ASP A 195 9.01 15.13 6.26
C ASP A 195 8.68 13.67 6.60
N ILE A 196 8.45 12.87 5.55
CA ILE A 196 7.98 11.48 5.66
C ILE A 196 9.05 10.51 5.13
N TYR A 197 9.62 9.71 6.02
CA TYR A 197 10.70 8.78 5.74
C TYR A 197 10.22 7.34 5.78
N ILE A 198 10.17 6.71 4.61
CA ILE A 198 9.65 5.35 4.46
C ILE A 198 10.78 4.43 4.06
N SER A 199 10.97 3.34 4.80
CA SER A 199 11.97 2.32 4.50
C SER A 199 11.37 0.93 4.43
N ASP A 200 12.01 0.07 3.65
CA ASP A 200 11.71 -1.35 3.61
C ASP A 200 12.99 -2.09 3.21
N ILE A 201 13.05 -3.37 3.56
CA ILE A 201 14.15 -4.23 3.18
C ILE A 201 13.99 -4.77 1.75
N ASN A 202 12.75 -4.86 1.24
CA ASN A 202 12.45 -5.30 -0.12
C ASN A 202 12.67 -4.15 -1.12
N PRO A 203 13.69 -4.23 -2.00
CA PRO A 203 13.98 -3.16 -2.93
C PRO A 203 12.90 -2.99 -4.01
N SER A 204 12.08 -4.01 -4.31
CA SER A 204 11.00 -3.90 -5.30
C SER A 204 9.83 -3.06 -4.80
N ILE A 205 9.52 -3.13 -3.48
CA ILE A 205 8.55 -2.24 -2.83
C ILE A 205 9.05 -0.79 -2.91
N ILE A 206 10.28 -0.54 -2.48
CA ILE A 206 10.86 0.82 -2.49
C ILE A 206 11.06 1.35 -3.92
N ASN A 207 11.46 0.50 -4.87
CA ASN A 207 11.52 0.88 -6.27
C ASN A 207 10.16 1.36 -6.76
N THR A 208 9.10 0.62 -6.43
CA THR A 208 7.73 0.98 -6.84
C THR A 208 7.37 2.36 -6.36
N TYR A 209 7.55 2.67 -5.07
CA TYR A 209 7.24 4.00 -4.55
C TYR A 209 8.10 5.11 -5.16
N ARG A 210 9.41 4.89 -5.34
CA ARG A 210 10.29 5.86 -6.01
C ARG A 210 9.88 6.15 -7.45
N GLN A 211 9.55 5.10 -8.21
CA GLN A 211 9.17 5.25 -9.61
C GLN A 211 7.77 5.87 -9.75
N VAL A 212 6.83 5.58 -8.84
CA VAL A 212 5.53 6.29 -8.82
C VAL A 212 5.71 7.75 -8.39
N GLN A 213 6.60 8.05 -7.45
CA GLN A 213 6.89 9.44 -7.07
C GLN A 213 7.47 10.25 -8.25
N ARG A 214 8.44 9.69 -8.99
CA ARG A 214 9.26 10.48 -9.93
C ARG A 214 9.00 10.20 -11.40
N ASN A 215 8.50 9.02 -11.74
CA ASN A 215 8.40 8.49 -13.10
C ASN A 215 7.05 7.78 -13.37
N HIS A 216 5.96 8.23 -12.73
CA HIS A 216 4.64 7.57 -12.78
C HIS A 216 4.15 7.29 -14.20
N LYS A 217 4.27 8.25 -15.13
CA LYS A 217 3.87 8.06 -16.55
C LYS A 217 4.63 6.90 -17.21
N SER A 218 5.91 6.71 -16.87
CA SER A 218 6.69 5.55 -17.33
C SER A 218 6.22 4.25 -16.70
N VAL A 219 5.87 4.24 -15.41
CA VAL A 219 5.30 3.06 -14.73
C VAL A 219 3.97 2.66 -15.36
N GLN A 220 3.07 3.63 -15.61
CA GLN A 220 1.79 3.41 -16.28
C GLN A 220 1.97 2.86 -17.69
N ARG A 221 2.91 3.38 -18.48
CA ARG A 221 3.21 2.83 -19.81
C ARG A 221 3.76 1.41 -19.74
N GLU A 222 4.61 1.09 -18.77
CA GLU A 222 5.10 -0.29 -18.59
C GLU A 222 3.96 -1.23 -18.15
N LEU A 223 3.00 -0.77 -17.34
CA LEU A 223 1.78 -1.53 -17.02
C LEU A 223 0.91 -1.75 -18.28
N ALA A 224 0.72 -0.72 -19.09
CA ALA A 224 0.01 -0.80 -20.37
C ALA A 224 0.68 -1.79 -21.32
N LYS A 225 2.02 -1.79 -21.40
CA LYS A 225 2.79 -2.77 -22.17
C LYS A 225 2.54 -4.20 -21.71
N ILE A 226 2.43 -4.46 -20.41
CA ILE A 226 2.17 -5.83 -19.91
C ILE A 226 0.81 -6.34 -20.44
N GLU A 227 -0.23 -5.51 -20.47
CA GLU A 227 -1.54 -5.93 -20.99
C GLU A 227 -1.55 -6.06 -22.52
N LEU A 228 -0.85 -5.17 -23.22
CA LEU A 228 -0.67 -5.28 -24.68
C LEU A 228 0.22 -6.48 -25.08
N ASP A 229 1.21 -6.84 -24.27
CA ASP A 229 2.00 -8.06 -24.47
C ASP A 229 1.10 -9.30 -24.37
N PHE A 230 0.16 -9.31 -23.42
CA PHE A 230 -0.83 -10.37 -23.32
C PHE A 230 -1.73 -10.41 -24.57
N PHE A 231 -2.19 -9.24 -25.04
CA PHE A 231 -2.96 -9.14 -26.27
C PHE A 231 -2.21 -9.68 -27.49
N ARG A 232 -0.93 -9.31 -27.66
CA ARG A 232 -0.10 -9.80 -28.77
C ARG A 232 0.12 -11.31 -28.73
N GLU A 233 0.24 -11.88 -27.53
CA GLU A 233 0.51 -13.31 -27.34
C GLU A 233 -0.75 -14.18 -27.50
N TYR A 234 -1.92 -13.67 -27.09
CA TYR A 234 -3.16 -14.46 -27.01
C TYR A 234 -4.33 -13.93 -27.86
N GLY A 235 -4.16 -12.82 -28.57
CA GLY A 235 -5.20 -12.17 -29.41
C GLY A 235 -6.37 -11.55 -28.62
N LYS A 236 -6.23 -11.40 -27.30
CA LYS A 236 -7.27 -10.93 -26.38
C LYS A 236 -6.63 -10.26 -25.16
N LEU A 237 -7.33 -9.32 -24.51
CA LEU A 237 -6.78 -8.59 -23.35
C LEU A 237 -6.71 -9.43 -22.06
N HIS A 238 -7.49 -10.52 -21.98
CA HIS A 238 -7.66 -11.27 -20.76
C HIS A 238 -7.62 -12.77 -20.98
N ALA A 239 -6.94 -13.48 -20.08
CA ALA A 239 -6.90 -14.94 -20.07
C ALA A 239 -8.30 -15.57 -20.06
N SER A 240 -8.49 -16.60 -20.89
CA SER A 240 -9.74 -17.38 -20.94
C SER A 240 -9.73 -18.53 -19.93
N ASN A 241 -8.55 -18.98 -19.49
CA ASN A 241 -8.38 -20.07 -18.55
C ASN A 241 -7.20 -19.82 -17.59
N LYS A 242 -6.98 -20.73 -16.64
CA LYS A 242 -5.94 -20.57 -15.62
C LYS A 242 -4.54 -20.84 -16.16
N GLU A 243 -4.44 -21.68 -17.18
CA GLU A 243 -3.19 -22.14 -17.79
C GLU A 243 -2.50 -21.00 -18.54
N GLU A 244 -3.25 -20.23 -19.35
CA GLU A 244 -2.77 -19.02 -20.02
C GLU A 244 -2.25 -18.00 -19.00
N LEU A 245 -3.05 -17.71 -17.97
CA LEU A 245 -2.67 -16.75 -16.93
C LEU A 245 -1.43 -17.21 -16.16
N LYS A 246 -1.32 -18.52 -15.86
CA LYS A 246 -0.15 -19.11 -15.21
C LYS A 246 1.11 -18.96 -16.05
N ALA A 247 1.06 -19.32 -17.33
CA ALA A 247 2.20 -19.22 -18.23
C ALA A 247 2.69 -17.77 -18.34
N PHE A 248 1.77 -16.83 -18.55
CA PHE A 248 2.11 -15.42 -18.64
C PHE A 248 2.63 -14.86 -17.31
N PHE A 249 2.02 -15.22 -16.18
CA PHE A 249 2.49 -14.86 -14.83
C PHE A 249 3.95 -15.29 -14.62
N GLN A 250 4.27 -16.55 -14.94
CA GLN A 250 5.63 -17.08 -14.77
C GLN A 250 6.65 -16.35 -15.65
N LYS A 251 6.28 -16.02 -16.89
CA LYS A 251 7.11 -15.20 -17.79
C LYS A 251 7.39 -13.82 -17.20
N LYS A 252 6.37 -13.12 -16.69
CA LYS A 252 6.53 -11.80 -16.06
C LYS A 252 7.29 -11.86 -14.73
N LEU A 253 7.14 -12.93 -13.95
CA LEU A 253 7.96 -13.17 -12.76
C LEU A 253 9.43 -13.36 -13.11
N LYS A 254 9.74 -14.13 -14.16
CA LYS A 254 11.12 -14.29 -14.66
C LYS A 254 11.71 -12.93 -15.07
N GLU A 255 10.95 -12.11 -15.80
CA GLU A 255 11.37 -10.74 -16.15
C GLU A 255 11.66 -9.89 -14.91
N LEU A 256 10.80 -9.96 -13.88
CA LEU A 256 11.02 -9.26 -12.61
C LEU A 256 12.32 -9.73 -11.96
N ASN A 257 12.49 -11.03 -11.75
CA ASN A 257 13.66 -11.58 -11.06
C ASN A 257 14.96 -11.25 -11.80
N GLU A 258 14.96 -11.20 -13.13
CA GLU A 258 16.14 -10.76 -13.89
C GLU A 258 16.49 -9.29 -13.64
N LEU A 259 15.51 -8.41 -13.47
CA LEU A 259 15.76 -7.02 -13.08
C LEU A 259 16.24 -6.91 -11.63
N GLU A 260 15.75 -7.77 -10.74
CA GLU A 260 16.15 -7.84 -9.33
C GLU A 260 17.60 -8.29 -9.17
N LYS A 261 18.00 -9.38 -9.84
CA LYS A 261 19.38 -9.88 -9.87
C LYS A 261 20.35 -8.83 -10.42
N LYS A 262 19.95 -8.12 -11.48
CA LYS A 262 20.70 -7.00 -12.06
C LYS A 262 20.62 -5.71 -11.24
N LYS A 263 19.93 -5.73 -10.09
CA LYS A 263 19.72 -4.59 -9.18
C LYS A 263 19.17 -3.34 -9.88
N ARG A 264 18.43 -3.52 -10.98
CA ARG A 264 17.85 -2.41 -11.74
C ARG A 264 16.66 -1.84 -10.98
N MET A 265 16.69 -0.53 -10.72
CA MET A 265 15.65 0.20 -9.99
C MET A 265 14.92 1.15 -10.97
N ASN A 266 14.14 0.58 -11.89
CA ASN A 266 13.50 1.31 -12.99
C ASN A 266 11.98 1.12 -13.04
N ALA A 267 11.31 1.86 -13.91
CA ALA A 267 9.85 1.81 -14.08
C ALA A 267 9.33 0.42 -14.47
N LYS A 268 10.07 -0.33 -15.32
CA LYS A 268 9.69 -1.69 -15.72
C LYS A 268 9.63 -2.64 -14.51
N ARG A 269 10.61 -2.59 -13.61
CA ARG A 269 10.59 -3.37 -12.36
C ARG A 269 9.39 -2.99 -11.48
N ALA A 270 9.07 -1.70 -11.36
CA ALA A 270 7.91 -1.23 -10.59
C ALA A 270 6.59 -1.75 -11.18
N ALA A 271 6.43 -1.65 -12.50
CA ALA A 271 5.24 -2.13 -13.20
C ALA A 271 5.06 -3.66 -13.09
N LEU A 272 6.13 -4.44 -13.28
CA LEU A 272 6.10 -5.89 -13.11
C LEU A 272 5.74 -6.28 -11.67
N PHE A 273 6.32 -5.60 -10.67
CA PHE A 273 6.00 -5.86 -9.27
C PHE A 273 4.53 -5.53 -8.96
N LEU A 274 4.02 -4.38 -9.39
CA LEU A 274 2.60 -4.00 -9.24
C LEU A 274 1.65 -5.00 -9.91
N TYR A 275 1.97 -5.41 -11.14
CA TYR A 275 1.19 -6.39 -11.89
C TYR A 275 1.10 -7.72 -11.14
N LEU A 276 2.24 -8.27 -10.73
CA LEU A 276 2.33 -9.57 -10.03
C LEU A 276 1.65 -9.51 -8.66
N MET A 277 1.86 -8.44 -7.87
CA MET A 277 1.20 -8.24 -6.58
C MET A 277 -0.33 -8.16 -6.72
N ASN A 278 -0.82 -7.50 -7.78
CA ASN A 278 -2.25 -7.38 -8.00
C ASN A 278 -2.88 -8.74 -8.31
N ILE A 279 -2.32 -9.52 -9.24
CA ILE A 279 -2.94 -10.78 -9.68
C ILE A 279 -2.66 -11.95 -8.72
N CYS A 280 -1.63 -11.86 -7.88
CA CYS A 280 -1.37 -12.84 -6.82
C CYS A 280 -2.53 -12.85 -5.81
N GLN A 281 -3.06 -14.04 -5.51
CA GLN A 281 -4.12 -14.18 -4.52
C GLN A 281 -3.58 -13.81 -3.14
N GLY A 282 -4.34 -12.98 -2.40
CA GLY A 282 -3.97 -12.51 -1.06
C GLY A 282 -2.78 -11.54 -1.00
N GLY A 283 -2.17 -11.15 -2.13
CA GLY A 283 -0.97 -10.31 -2.11
C GLY A 283 0.22 -11.01 -1.42
N MET A 284 0.28 -12.34 -1.49
CA MET A 284 1.31 -13.14 -0.84
C MET A 284 2.61 -13.10 -1.63
N ASN A 285 3.49 -12.20 -1.21
CA ASN A 285 4.85 -12.08 -1.70
C ASN A 285 5.82 -12.38 -0.56
N ASN A 286 6.91 -13.08 -0.88
CA ASN A 286 8.03 -13.28 0.02
C ASN A 286 9.29 -12.76 -0.67
N TYR A 287 9.98 -11.84 -0.02
CA TYR A 287 11.29 -11.40 -0.44
C TYR A 287 12.36 -12.30 0.17
N ASP A 288 13.08 -12.99 -0.71
CA ASP A 288 14.15 -13.90 -0.33
C ASP A 288 15.43 -13.09 -0.11
N MET A 289 15.90 -13.09 1.13
CA MET A 289 17.02 -12.27 1.56
C MET A 289 18.37 -12.83 1.10
N GLU A 290 18.45 -14.08 0.69
CA GLU A 290 19.67 -14.69 0.17
C GLU A 290 19.82 -14.39 -1.32
N THR A 291 18.81 -14.75 -2.10
CA THR A 291 18.79 -14.54 -3.56
C THR A 291 18.53 -13.10 -3.95
N LYS A 292 18.02 -12.26 -3.03
CA LYS A 292 17.59 -10.87 -3.28
C LYS A 292 16.50 -10.76 -4.34
N THR A 293 15.61 -11.75 -4.38
CA THR A 293 14.51 -11.81 -5.36
C THR A 293 13.15 -11.98 -4.69
N ASN A 294 12.10 -11.54 -5.37
CA ASN A 294 10.73 -11.74 -4.93
C ASN A 294 10.19 -13.07 -5.45
N LYS A 295 9.59 -13.84 -4.54
CA LYS A 295 8.83 -15.05 -4.81
C LYS A 295 7.34 -14.77 -4.57
N PHE A 296 6.50 -15.39 -5.39
CA PHE A 296 5.05 -15.28 -5.29
C PHE A 296 4.47 -16.68 -5.17
N ASN A 297 3.34 -16.82 -4.48
CA ASN A 297 2.62 -18.09 -4.49
C ASN A 297 2.09 -18.40 -5.90
N SER A 298 1.80 -19.66 -6.18
CA SER A 298 1.29 -20.12 -7.49
C SER A 298 -0.21 -19.89 -7.67
N SER A 299 -0.83 -18.99 -6.90
CA SER A 299 -2.28 -18.73 -6.94
C SER A 299 -2.55 -17.38 -7.59
N PHE A 300 -3.15 -17.41 -8.78
CA PHE A 300 -3.44 -16.21 -9.59
C PHE A 300 -4.95 -16.00 -9.75
N ASP A 301 -5.36 -14.74 -9.79
CA ASP A 301 -6.77 -14.32 -9.84
C ASP A 301 -7.11 -13.68 -11.19
N GLY A 302 -7.87 -14.40 -12.02
CA GLY A 302 -8.31 -13.93 -13.34
C GLY A 302 -9.25 -12.72 -13.29
N ILE A 303 -9.97 -12.49 -12.18
CA ILE A 303 -10.78 -11.27 -12.02
C ILE A 303 -9.87 -10.07 -11.81
N LYS A 304 -8.79 -10.23 -11.03
CA LYS A 304 -7.82 -9.14 -10.81
C LYS A 304 -6.95 -8.88 -12.03
N HIS A 305 -6.72 -9.87 -12.88
CA HIS A 305 -6.05 -9.68 -14.16
C HIS A 305 -6.77 -8.64 -15.04
N LYS A 306 -8.11 -8.56 -14.99
CA LYS A 306 -8.91 -7.56 -15.71
C LYS A 306 -8.86 -6.14 -15.12
N LYS A 307 -8.05 -5.91 -14.08
CA LYS A 307 -7.99 -4.64 -13.32
C LYS A 307 -6.68 -3.88 -13.54
N ILE A 308 -5.98 -4.06 -14.66
CA ILE A 308 -4.75 -3.29 -14.93
C ILE A 308 -5.04 -1.80 -15.11
N ALA A 309 -6.12 -1.44 -15.81
CA ALA A 309 -6.56 -0.05 -15.90
C ALA A 309 -6.76 0.60 -14.51
N PHE A 310 -7.26 -0.18 -13.54
CA PHE A 310 -7.38 0.28 -12.15
C PHE A 310 -6.01 0.55 -11.49
N ILE A 311 -5.01 -0.30 -11.73
CA ILE A 311 -3.65 -0.09 -11.21
C ILE A 311 -3.02 1.15 -11.86
N ILE A 312 -3.21 1.35 -13.16
CA ILE A 312 -2.74 2.55 -13.88
C ILE A 312 -3.31 3.82 -13.23
N ASN A 313 -4.60 3.80 -12.88
CA ASN A 313 -5.25 4.89 -12.14
C ASN A 313 -4.71 5.07 -10.72
N LYS A 314 -4.46 3.97 -9.99
CA LYS A 314 -3.80 4.05 -8.67
C LYS A 314 -2.42 4.68 -8.76
N VAL A 315 -1.63 4.37 -9.78
CA VAL A 315 -0.32 4.98 -9.98
C VAL A 315 -0.44 6.49 -10.16
N GLU A 316 -1.45 6.97 -10.90
CA GLU A 316 -1.72 8.41 -11.05
C GLU A 316 -2.06 9.04 -9.69
N ILE A 317 -3.01 8.46 -8.97
CA ILE A 317 -3.49 9.02 -7.70
C ILE A 317 -2.38 8.99 -6.65
N TYR A 318 -1.61 7.90 -6.54
CA TYR A 318 -0.49 7.82 -5.61
C TYR A 318 0.64 8.79 -5.96
N HIS A 319 0.86 9.10 -7.24
CA HIS A 319 1.77 10.18 -7.61
C HIS A 319 1.30 11.52 -7.01
N GLN A 320 0.00 11.82 -7.06
CA GLN A 320 -0.56 13.01 -6.43
C GLN A 320 -0.51 12.97 -4.89
N ILE A 321 -0.75 11.79 -4.27
CA ILE A 321 -0.57 11.60 -2.81
C ILE A 321 0.87 11.92 -2.41
N PHE A 322 1.86 11.47 -3.17
CA PHE A 322 3.27 11.74 -2.88
C PHE A 322 3.68 13.20 -3.09
N LYS A 323 2.83 14.04 -3.69
CA LYS A 323 3.01 15.50 -3.72
C LYS A 323 2.44 16.20 -2.48
N LEU A 324 1.68 15.52 -1.62
CA LEU A 324 1.11 16.14 -0.41
C LEU A 324 2.16 16.40 0.67
N ALA A 325 3.29 15.68 0.64
CA ALA A 325 4.35 15.77 1.64
C ALA A 325 5.73 15.46 1.01
N LYS A 326 6.81 15.65 1.77
CA LYS A 326 8.20 15.38 1.35
C LYS A 326 8.57 13.92 1.62
N PHE A 327 8.06 13.02 0.79
CA PHE A 327 8.33 11.59 0.89
C PHE A 327 9.78 11.22 0.51
N GLN A 328 10.46 10.46 1.37
CA GLN A 328 11.76 9.86 1.13
C GLN A 328 11.73 8.34 1.30
N PHE A 329 11.76 7.62 0.18
CA PHE A 329 11.76 6.15 0.15
C PHE A 329 13.18 5.58 0.16
N ARG A 330 13.49 4.63 1.05
CA ARG A 330 14.85 4.09 1.26
C ARG A 330 14.84 2.57 1.38
N VAL A 331 15.81 1.91 0.74
CA VAL A 331 16.05 0.48 0.96
C VAL A 331 16.95 0.35 2.19
N LYS A 332 16.35 0.19 3.38
CA LYS A 332 17.08 0.10 4.65
C LYS A 332 16.37 -0.85 5.61
N ARG A 333 17.18 -1.59 6.37
CA ARG A 333 16.70 -2.39 7.50
C ARG A 333 16.26 -1.48 8.65
N TYR A 334 15.28 -1.93 9.42
CA TYR A 334 14.73 -1.15 10.53
C TYR A 334 15.77 -0.78 11.58
N GLN A 335 16.74 -1.65 11.88
CA GLN A 335 17.82 -1.35 12.82
C GLN A 335 18.63 -0.12 12.39
N THR A 336 18.89 0.02 11.09
CA THR A 336 19.61 1.19 10.56
C THR A 336 18.79 2.46 10.67
N VAL A 337 17.47 2.37 10.42
CA VAL A 337 16.57 3.53 10.57
C VAL A 337 16.53 3.99 12.03
N LEU A 338 16.26 3.07 12.96
CA LEU A 338 16.17 3.37 14.39
C LEU A 338 17.50 3.87 14.98
N LYS A 339 18.64 3.34 14.53
CA LYS A 339 19.97 3.83 14.93
C LYS A 339 20.19 5.28 14.49
N ASN A 340 19.77 5.63 13.26
CA ASN A 340 20.00 6.96 12.71
C ASN A 340 19.18 8.05 13.41
N ILE A 341 17.99 7.71 13.91
CA ILE A 341 17.09 8.67 14.58
C ILE A 341 17.21 8.62 16.12
N LYS A 342 18.11 7.79 16.67
CA LYS A 342 18.23 7.58 18.13
C LYS A 342 18.40 8.89 18.93
N ASN A 343 19.07 9.88 18.34
CA ASN A 343 19.33 11.18 18.94
C ASN A 343 18.44 12.30 18.37
N ASP A 344 17.54 11.97 17.45
CA ASP A 344 16.59 12.91 16.86
C ASP A 344 15.33 12.97 17.74
N ASN A 345 15.19 14.02 18.54
CA ASN A 345 14.03 14.20 19.42
C ASN A 345 12.77 14.73 18.67
N THR A 346 12.85 14.89 17.35
CA THR A 346 11.77 15.39 16.50
C THR A 346 11.13 14.30 15.63
N ALA A 347 11.64 13.07 15.70
CA ALA A 347 11.12 11.94 14.96
C ALA A 347 9.98 11.24 15.72
N PHE A 348 8.89 10.97 15.00
CA PHE A 348 7.87 9.99 15.36
C PHE A 348 8.08 8.70 14.55
N VAL A 349 7.86 7.54 15.16
CA VAL A 349 8.11 6.24 14.53
C VAL A 349 6.88 5.34 14.56
N LEU A 350 6.44 4.85 13.40
CA LEU A 350 5.45 3.78 13.31
C LEU A 350 6.12 2.49 12.86
N LEU A 351 5.92 1.42 13.62
CA LEU A 351 6.50 0.10 13.38
C LEU A 351 5.39 -0.90 13.10
N ASP A 352 5.40 -1.44 11.89
CA ASP A 352 4.56 -2.56 11.47
C ASP A 352 5.45 -3.74 11.01
N PRO A 353 6.15 -4.40 11.96
CA PRO A 353 7.07 -5.49 11.63
C PRO A 353 6.33 -6.74 11.14
N GLU A 354 7.09 -7.80 10.86
CA GLU A 354 6.47 -9.13 10.81
C GLU A 354 5.77 -9.42 12.13
N TYR A 355 4.63 -10.12 12.07
CA TYR A 355 3.85 -10.43 13.26
C TYR A 355 4.31 -11.73 13.91
N VAL A 356 4.12 -11.80 15.21
CA VAL A 356 4.22 -13.05 15.97
C VAL A 356 3.04 -13.95 15.63
N GLU A 357 3.24 -15.26 15.61
CA GLU A 357 2.15 -16.22 15.43
C GLU A 357 1.20 -16.13 16.63
N TYR A 358 -0.09 -15.95 16.36
CA TYR A 358 -1.12 -15.79 17.39
C TYR A 358 -1.45 -17.12 18.08
N GLY A 359 -1.68 -17.07 19.40
CA GLY A 359 -2.06 -18.23 20.21
C GLY A 359 -0.89 -19.14 20.60
N GLU A 360 0.34 -18.69 20.40
CA GLU A 360 1.55 -19.47 20.67
C GLU A 360 2.21 -18.97 21.96
N GLU A 361 2.77 -19.90 22.73
CA GLU A 361 3.43 -19.57 24.00
C GLU A 361 4.82 -18.99 23.81
N VAL A 362 5.53 -19.48 22.78
CA VAL A 362 6.88 -19.07 22.42
C VAL A 362 6.82 -18.07 21.27
N ILE A 363 7.56 -16.97 21.42
CA ILE A 363 7.62 -15.93 20.41
C ILE A 363 8.22 -16.48 19.11
N LYS A 364 7.37 -16.61 18.09
CA LYS A 364 7.77 -17.07 16.76
C LYS A 364 7.05 -16.25 15.70
N SER A 365 7.67 -16.11 14.52
CA SER A 365 7.06 -15.37 13.41
C SER A 365 5.92 -16.17 12.78
N CYS A 366 4.95 -15.48 12.18
CA CYS A 366 3.92 -16.12 11.38
C CYS A 366 4.52 -16.99 10.26
N LYS A 367 3.87 -18.11 9.92
CA LYS A 367 4.32 -18.98 8.80
C LYS A 367 4.43 -18.26 7.45
N HIS A 368 3.65 -17.20 7.25
CA HIS A 368 3.68 -16.38 6.05
C HIS A 368 4.39 -15.06 6.35
N THR A 369 5.71 -15.07 6.19
CA THR A 369 6.54 -13.87 6.34
C THR A 369 6.66 -13.13 5.00
N TYR A 370 6.80 -11.80 5.05
CA TYR A 370 7.10 -11.01 3.85
C TYR A 370 8.60 -11.01 3.54
N THR A 371 9.44 -11.46 4.48
CA THR A 371 10.86 -11.76 4.28
C THR A 371 11.21 -13.16 4.75
N SER A 372 12.02 -13.90 3.99
CA SER A 372 12.65 -15.13 4.48
C SER A 372 14.10 -14.83 4.85
N GLU A 373 14.38 -14.68 6.15
CA GLU A 373 15.76 -14.56 6.66
C GLU A 373 16.39 -15.92 7.02
N GLY A 374 15.80 -17.04 6.63
CA GLY A 374 16.24 -18.40 7.00
C GLY A 374 16.18 -18.73 8.50
N LYS A 375 16.21 -17.71 9.37
CA LYS A 375 16.21 -17.78 10.85
C LYS A 375 14.98 -17.14 11.50
N GLY A 376 14.05 -16.61 10.71
CA GLY A 376 12.85 -15.90 11.19
C GLY A 376 13.12 -14.46 11.65
N PHE A 377 12.07 -13.67 11.85
CA PHE A 377 12.16 -12.29 12.29
C PHE A 377 12.42 -12.18 13.80
N ASN A 378 13.37 -11.32 14.19
CA ASN A 378 13.76 -11.14 15.59
C ASN A 378 12.87 -10.11 16.31
N HIS A 379 11.72 -10.57 16.78
CA HIS A 379 10.75 -9.73 17.50
C HIS A 379 11.33 -9.10 18.77
N LEU A 380 12.15 -9.84 19.52
CA LEU A 380 12.76 -9.35 20.76
C LEU A 380 13.75 -8.20 20.52
N GLU A 381 14.45 -8.21 19.38
CA GLU A 381 15.32 -7.10 18.98
C GLU A 381 14.52 -5.80 18.79
N VAL A 382 13.37 -5.85 18.10
CA VAL A 382 12.51 -4.68 17.90
C VAL A 382 12.05 -4.11 19.23
N LEU A 383 11.57 -4.96 20.15
CA LEU A 383 11.15 -4.54 21.49
C LEU A 383 12.31 -3.90 22.28
N ARG A 384 13.51 -4.49 22.24
CA ARG A 384 14.70 -3.91 22.90
C ARG A 384 15.06 -2.53 22.33
N LEU A 385 14.98 -2.36 21.01
CA LEU A 385 15.26 -1.08 20.36
C LEU A 385 14.19 -0.03 20.70
N LEU A 386 12.91 -0.43 20.74
CA LEU A 386 11.81 0.42 21.21
C LEU A 386 12.00 0.87 22.66
N ASN A 387 12.45 -0.03 23.54
CA ASN A 387 12.68 0.34 24.94
C ASN A 387 13.75 1.44 25.06
N ARG A 388 14.88 1.24 24.36
CA ARG A 388 16.05 2.15 24.37
C ARG A 388 15.82 3.46 23.62
N GLY A 389 14.80 3.54 22.77
CA GLY A 389 14.46 4.74 21.99
C GLY A 389 13.96 5.88 22.87
N LYS A 390 13.97 7.11 22.35
CA LYS A 390 13.36 8.28 23.01
C LYS A 390 12.15 8.83 22.26
N ASN A 391 11.96 8.35 21.03
CA ASN A 391 10.93 8.83 20.12
C ASN A 391 9.54 8.38 20.56
N PRO A 392 8.51 9.23 20.37
CA PRO A 392 7.14 8.76 20.36
C PRO A 392 6.95 7.72 19.26
N PHE A 393 6.14 6.70 19.53
CA PHE A 393 5.94 5.59 18.60
C PHE A 393 4.55 4.95 18.66
N ILE A 394 4.21 4.27 17.58
CA ILE A 394 3.14 3.26 17.50
C ILE A 394 3.77 1.95 17.00
N TYR A 395 3.39 0.83 17.61
CA TYR A 395 3.87 -0.51 17.28
C TYR A 395 2.68 -1.45 17.09
N TYR A 396 2.63 -2.10 15.93
CA TYR A 396 1.65 -3.12 15.60
C TYR A 396 2.19 -4.53 15.81
N ASN A 397 1.35 -5.44 16.28
CA ASN A 397 1.60 -6.89 16.21
C ASN A 397 0.30 -7.69 16.44
N ASN A 398 0.39 -9.02 16.40
CA ASN A 398 -0.61 -9.87 17.05
C ASN A 398 -0.41 -9.83 18.58
N GLN A 399 -1.49 -10.08 19.33
CA GLN A 399 -1.42 -10.23 20.77
C GLN A 399 -0.53 -11.42 21.13
N HIS A 400 0.37 -11.18 22.08
CA HIS A 400 1.22 -12.21 22.64
C HIS A 400 1.63 -11.80 24.07
N LYS A 401 1.65 -12.76 25.00
CA LYS A 401 1.92 -12.52 26.43
C LYS A 401 3.21 -11.73 26.67
N VAL A 402 4.30 -12.12 26.00
CA VAL A 402 5.60 -11.41 26.09
C VAL A 402 5.52 -9.93 25.68
N ILE A 403 4.72 -9.57 24.67
CA ILE A 403 4.58 -8.18 24.21
C ILE A 403 3.75 -7.39 25.24
N GLU A 404 2.71 -8.00 25.77
CA GLU A 404 1.83 -7.40 26.79
C GLU A 404 2.60 -7.15 28.10
N GLU A 405 3.32 -8.14 28.61
CA GLU A 405 4.20 -8.00 29.78
C GLU A 405 5.29 -6.95 29.56
N PHE A 406 5.88 -6.92 28.36
CA PHE A 406 6.84 -5.88 27.99
C PHE A 406 6.20 -4.48 28.00
N SER A 407 4.97 -4.33 27.50
CA SER A 407 4.25 -3.06 27.53
C SER A 407 4.01 -2.60 28.98
N LEU A 408 3.48 -3.49 29.82
CA LEU A 408 3.18 -3.21 31.22
C LEU A 408 4.45 -2.81 32.01
N LYS A 409 5.52 -3.59 31.87
CA LYS A 409 6.79 -3.36 32.57
C LYS A 409 7.40 -1.98 32.27
N ASN A 410 7.20 -1.47 31.06
CA ASN A 410 7.78 -0.19 30.63
C ASN A 410 6.75 0.97 30.62
N GLY A 411 5.53 0.76 31.13
CA GLY A 411 4.49 1.78 31.20
C GLY A 411 4.00 2.27 29.83
N PHE A 412 4.06 1.43 28.78
CA PHE A 412 3.52 1.78 27.48
C PHE A 412 2.01 1.54 27.44
N LYS A 413 1.32 2.37 26.66
CA LYS A 413 -0.12 2.20 26.42
C LYS A 413 -0.32 1.05 25.44
N TYR A 414 -1.40 0.31 25.63
CA TYR A 414 -1.66 -0.94 24.92
C TYR A 414 -3.15 -1.05 24.60
N HIS A 415 -3.47 -1.25 23.32
CA HIS A 415 -4.83 -1.48 22.83
C HIS A 415 -4.91 -2.85 22.17
N LYS A 416 -6.04 -3.56 22.34
CA LYS A 416 -6.35 -4.85 21.72
C LYS A 416 -7.53 -4.67 20.77
N GLU A 417 -7.44 -5.25 19.58
CA GLU A 417 -8.49 -5.24 18.58
C GLU A 417 -8.75 -6.68 18.11
N ASP A 418 -9.99 -7.15 18.24
CA ASP A 418 -10.40 -8.44 17.69
C ASP A 418 -10.42 -8.36 16.16
N VAL A 419 -9.70 -9.28 15.52
CA VAL A 419 -9.63 -9.36 14.06
C VAL A 419 -9.98 -10.75 13.56
N GLU A 420 -10.55 -10.80 12.37
CA GLU A 420 -10.86 -12.05 11.69
C GLU A 420 -10.11 -12.12 10.36
N TYR A 421 -9.13 -13.03 10.27
CA TYR A 421 -8.37 -13.25 9.06
C TYR A 421 -9.10 -14.22 8.13
N THR A 422 -9.47 -13.75 6.94
CA THR A 422 -10.13 -14.54 5.90
C THR A 422 -9.12 -15.00 4.83
N ASN A 423 -8.06 -15.70 5.26
CA ASN A 423 -7.12 -16.35 4.33
C ASN A 423 -7.55 -17.81 4.12
N GLY A 424 -8.48 -18.05 3.19
CA GLY A 424 -8.99 -19.37 2.83
C GLY A 424 -10.51 -19.52 3.02
N ASN A 425 -11.00 -20.75 3.15
CA ASN A 425 -12.43 -21.05 3.25
C ASN A 425 -13.00 -20.88 4.67
N LYS A 426 -12.16 -20.77 5.69
CA LYS A 426 -12.58 -20.61 7.09
C LYS A 426 -11.94 -19.36 7.69
N PRO A 427 -12.73 -18.43 8.25
CA PRO A 427 -12.19 -17.31 9.00
C PRO A 427 -11.40 -17.81 10.21
N LYS A 428 -10.28 -17.14 10.52
CA LYS A 428 -9.47 -17.41 11.71
C LYS A 428 -9.53 -16.19 12.62
N PRO A 429 -10.09 -16.32 13.84
CA PRO A 429 -10.04 -15.23 14.81
C PRO A 429 -8.61 -15.02 15.29
N SER A 430 -8.27 -13.78 15.55
CA SER A 430 -7.02 -13.36 16.16
C SER A 430 -7.25 -12.04 16.90
N VAL A 431 -6.26 -11.59 17.65
CA VAL A 431 -6.28 -10.28 18.30
C VAL A 431 -5.04 -9.54 17.84
N GLU A 432 -5.24 -8.40 17.20
CA GLU A 432 -4.16 -7.45 16.88
C GLU A 432 -3.98 -6.47 18.04
N ILE A 433 -2.78 -5.92 18.17
CA ILE A 433 -2.44 -4.97 19.23
C ILE A 433 -1.79 -3.74 18.65
N LEU A 434 -2.06 -2.61 19.32
CA LEU A 434 -1.36 -1.36 19.12
C LEU A 434 -0.72 -0.98 20.46
N MET A 435 0.60 -1.09 20.55
CA MET A 435 1.39 -0.61 21.67
C MET A 435 1.96 0.77 21.29
N TYR A 436 1.84 1.76 22.16
CA TYR A 436 2.24 3.13 21.82
C TYR A 436 2.71 3.95 23.01
N SER A 437 3.45 5.02 22.70
CA SER A 437 3.95 5.97 23.69
C SER A 437 4.16 7.36 23.08
N SER A 438 3.80 8.41 23.81
CA SER A 438 3.91 9.81 23.41
C SER A 438 5.21 10.48 23.85
N ARG A 439 6.28 9.72 24.05
CA ARG A 439 7.35 10.04 25.03
C ARG A 439 7.78 11.52 25.09
N LYS A 440 7.46 12.15 26.23
CA LYS A 440 8.44 12.70 27.18
C LYS A 440 7.90 12.70 28.62
N THR A 441 8.61 12.00 29.52
CA THR A 441 8.80 12.45 30.91
C THR A 441 10.24 12.21 31.31
N ILE A 442 10.97 13.30 31.60
CA ILE A 442 12.04 13.26 32.60
C ILE A 442 11.40 13.88 33.84
N SER A 443 10.87 13.06 34.72
CA SER A 443 10.90 13.37 36.15
C SER A 443 11.70 12.25 36.79
N ASN A 444 12.88 12.61 37.29
CA ASN A 444 13.67 11.76 38.16
C ASN A 444 12.80 11.28 39.32
N THR A 445 12.46 10.01 39.33
CA THR A 445 12.24 9.29 40.58
C THR A 445 13.17 8.11 40.55
N LEU A 446 14.21 8.21 41.37
CA LEU A 446 15.02 7.08 41.78
C LEU A 446 14.08 5.92 42.16
N SER A 447 14.23 4.78 41.49
CA SER A 447 13.94 3.50 42.12
C SER A 447 15.06 2.54 41.76
N MET A 448 16.03 2.52 42.67
CA MET A 448 16.90 1.42 43.10
C MET A 448 17.19 0.29 42.10
N GLY A 449 18.49 0.09 41.90
CA GLY A 449 19.03 -0.93 41.04
C GLY A 449 18.69 -2.34 41.50
N ILE A 450 18.44 -3.17 40.50
CA ILE A 450 18.73 -4.60 40.57
C ILE A 450 19.61 -4.88 39.36
N ARG A 451 20.90 -5.11 39.61
CA ARG A 451 21.84 -5.72 38.66
C ARG A 451 21.28 -7.10 38.34
N LEU A 452 21.01 -7.37 37.08
CA LEU A 452 20.88 -8.75 36.60
C LEU A 452 22.26 -9.19 36.13
N GLU A 453 22.83 -10.15 36.85
CA GLU A 453 24.04 -10.87 36.47
C GLU A 453 23.81 -11.58 35.14
N GLU A 454 24.78 -11.42 34.25
CA GLU A 454 24.92 -12.18 33.01
C GLU A 454 25.36 -13.60 33.37
N ASN A 455 24.46 -14.57 33.25
CA ASN A 455 24.84 -15.97 33.09
C ASN A 455 24.09 -16.51 31.87
N VAL A 456 24.76 -16.47 30.72
CA VAL A 456 24.42 -17.29 29.55
C VAL A 456 25.64 -18.16 29.31
N GLU A 457 25.58 -19.38 29.81
CA GLU A 457 26.44 -20.47 29.35
C GLU A 457 26.14 -20.70 27.86
N LEU A 458 27.17 -20.47 27.05
CA LEU A 458 27.25 -20.95 25.67
C LEU A 458 27.47 -22.46 25.72
N VAL A 459 26.47 -23.24 25.31
CA VAL A 459 26.67 -24.63 24.89
C VAL A 459 26.70 -24.67 23.36
N ALA A 460 27.70 -25.38 22.86
CA ALA A 460 28.26 -25.45 21.52
C ALA A 460 27.28 -25.73 20.36
#